data_AF-A0A7D7QJH4-F1
#
_entry.id   AF-A0A7D7QJH4-F1
#
_cell.length_a   1.000
_cell.length_b   1.000
_cell.length_c   1.000
_cell.angle_alpha   90.00
_cell.angle_beta   90.00
_cell.angle_gamma   90.00
#
_symmetry.space_group_name_H-M   'P 1'
#
loop_
_entity.id
_entity.type
_entity.pdbx_description
1 polymer ?
#
loop_
_entity_poly.entity_id
_entity_poly.type
_entity_poly.pdbx_seq_one_letter_code
_entity_poly.pdbx_strand_id
1 'polypeptide(L)' 'MSAAKRNDPNYMQMSGDVKKDIGLKFKATCTLKQISLGEGLEQAIALWLERENKEKVV' A
#
# COMPACT_ATOMS: atom_id res chain seq x y z
N MET A 1 3.31 -6.26 -13.64
CA MET A 1 3.85 -5.07 -12.96
C MET A 1 5.06 -4.62 -13.73
N SER A 2 5.00 -3.44 -14.34
CA SER A 2 6.03 -2.94 -15.27
C SER A 2 7.35 -2.74 -14.53
N ALA A 3 8.44 -3.23 -15.13
CA ALA A 3 9.81 -3.08 -14.62
C ALA A 3 10.21 -1.60 -14.37
N ALA A 4 9.45 -0.65 -14.92
CA ALA A 4 9.67 0.80 -14.80
C ALA A 4 9.67 1.29 -13.35
N LYS A 5 8.70 0.90 -12.51
CA LYS A 5 8.64 1.40 -11.11
C LYS A 5 9.76 0.87 -10.21
N ARG A 6 10.35 -0.29 -10.55
CA ARG A 6 11.45 -0.87 -9.77
C ARG A 6 12.77 -0.14 -9.97
N ASN A 7 12.93 0.54 -11.11
CA ASN A 7 14.14 1.26 -11.49
C ASN A 7 13.97 2.79 -11.35
N ASP A 8 12.81 3.26 -10.87
CA ASP A 8 12.54 4.66 -10.66
C ASP A 8 13.09 5.10 -9.29
N PRO A 9 13.98 6.11 -9.21
CA PRO A 9 14.57 6.56 -7.96
C PRO A 9 13.57 7.16 -6.97
N ASN A 10 12.35 7.50 -7.42
CA ASN A 10 11.28 8.01 -6.57
C ASN A 10 10.47 6.91 -5.89
N TYR A 11 10.72 5.63 -6.23
CA TYR A 11 10.02 4.49 -5.64
C TYR A 11 10.97 3.66 -4.78
N MET A 12 10.48 3.25 -3.61
CA MET A 12 11.18 2.35 -2.70
C MET A 12 10.43 1.02 -2.61
N GLN A 13 11.15 -0.10 -2.75
CA GLN A 13 10.57 -1.42 -2.53
C GLN A 13 10.38 -1.66 -1.03
N MET A 14 9.15 -1.89 -0.60
CA MET A 14 8.83 -2.31 0.77
C MET A 14 8.68 -3.83 0.85
N SER A 15 9.19 -4.44 1.91
CA SER A 15 9.06 -5.87 2.19
C SER A 15 8.55 -6.10 3.60
N GLY A 16 7.66 -7.07 3.77
CA GLY A 16 7.05 -7.40 5.05
C GLY A 16 5.99 -8.48 4.92
N ASP A 17 5.82 -9.28 5.98
CA ASP A 17 4.82 -10.33 6.05
C ASP A 17 3.52 -9.82 6.66
N VAL A 18 2.39 -10.26 6.11
CA VAL A 18 1.06 -10.02 6.63
C VAL A 18 0.30 -11.34 6.78
N LYS A 19 -0.70 -11.37 7.67
CA LYS A 19 -1.56 -12.55 7.78
C LYS A 19 -2.25 -12.82 6.44
N LYS A 20 -2.34 -14.11 6.07
CA LYS A 20 -2.83 -14.57 4.77
C LYS A 20 -4.24 -14.04 4.45
N ASP A 21 -5.13 -14.06 5.43
CA ASP A 21 -6.51 -13.58 5.31
C ASP A 21 -6.56 -12.07 5.01
N ILE A 22 -5.72 -11.28 5.68
CA ILE A 22 -5.60 -9.84 5.43
C ILE A 22 -5.09 -9.59 4.00
N GLY A 23 -4.02 -10.29 3.59
CA GLY A 23 -3.45 -10.16 2.25
C GLY A 23 -4.44 -10.53 1.13
N LEU A 24 -5.25 -11.57 1.34
CA LEU A 24 -6.30 -11.97 0.39
C LEU A 24 -7.39 -10.92 0.27
N LYS A 25 -7.91 -10.42 1.40
CA LYS A 25 -8.93 -9.35 1.40
C LYS A 25 -8.43 -8.08 0.72
N PHE A 26 -7.18 -7.71 1.00
CA PHE A 26 -6.54 -6.55 0.37
C PHE A 26 -6.45 -6.70 -1.15
N LYS A 27 -5.94 -7.83 -1.64
CA LYS A 27 -5.87 -8.13 -3.08
C LYS A 27 -7.24 -8.08 -3.75
N ALA A 28 -8.24 -8.75 -3.16
CA ALA A 28 -9.61 -8.75 -3.67
C ALA A 28 -10.19 -7.33 -3.74
N THR A 29 -9.95 -6.51 -2.71
CA THR A 29 -10.39 -5.12 -2.68
C THR A 29 -9.74 -4.29 -3.79
N CYS A 30 -8.44 -4.46 -4.03
CA CYS A 30 -7.75 -3.76 -5.11
C CYS A 30 -8.35 -4.13 -6.48
N THR A 31 -8.63 -5.42 -6.70
CA THR A 31 -9.30 -5.90 -7.92
C THR A 31 -10.69 -5.29 -8.09
N LEU A 32 -11.51 -5.28 -7.04
CA LEU A 32 -12.86 -4.68 -7.07
C LEU A 32 -12.82 -3.18 -7.37
N LYS A 33 -11.79 -2.48 -6.88
CA LYS A 33 -11.55 -1.05 -7.13
C LYS A 33 -10.86 -0.76 -8.46
N GLN A 34 -10.49 -1.78 -9.23
CA GLN A 34 -9.72 -1.68 -10.47
C GLN A 34 -8.40 -0.90 -10.33
N ILE A 35 -7.74 -1.04 -9.18
CA ILE A 35 -6.42 -0.44 -8.92
C ILE A 35 -5.35 -1.52 -8.80
N SER A 36 -4.10 -1.14 -9.06
CA SER A 36 -2.95 -2.00 -8.83
C SER A 36 -2.67 -2.19 -7.33
N LEU A 37 -1.96 -3.27 -6.98
CA LEU A 37 -1.53 -3.51 -5.60
C LEU A 37 -0.62 -2.39 -5.07
N GLY A 38 0.21 -1.80 -5.95
CA GLY A 38 1.08 -0.68 -5.58
C GLY A 38 0.27 0.56 -5.18
N GLU A 39 -0.73 0.92 -5.98
CA GLU A 39 -1.62 2.05 -5.65
C GLU A 39 -2.43 1.79 -4.37
N GLY A 40 -2.91 0.55 -4.18
CA GLY A 40 -3.58 0.17 -2.95
C GLY A 40 -2.67 0.27 -1.72
N LEU A 41 -1.39 -0.09 -1.86
CA LEU A 41 -0.40 0.01 -0.78
C LEU A 41 -0.11 1.46 -0.45
N GLU A 42 0.11 2.30 -1.46
CA GLU A 42 0.34 3.75 -1.29
C GLU A 42 -0.84 4.41 -0.55
N GLN A 43 -2.09 4.11 -0.96
CA GLN A 43 -3.29 4.63 -0.27
C GLN A 43 -3.38 4.16 1.19
N ALA A 44 -3.11 2.87 1.44
CA ALA A 44 -3.19 2.31 2.80
C ALA A 44 -2.12 2.90 3.72
N ILE A 45 -0.89 3.08 3.22
CA ILE A 45 0.22 3.67 3.96
C ILE A 45 -0.03 5.16 4.22
N ALA A 46 -0.50 5.92 3.22
CA ALA A 46 -0.84 7.32 3.40
C ALA A 46 -1.89 7.51 4.50
N LEU A 47 -2.97 6.72 4.47
CA LEU A 47 -4.01 6.74 5.50
C LEU A 47 -3.47 6.38 6.89
N TRP A 48 -2.56 5.41 6.98
CA TRP A 48 -1.91 5.05 8.24
C TRP A 48 -1.10 6.23 8.80
N LEU A 49 -0.23 6.83 7.99
CA LEU A 49 0.59 7.98 8.38
C LEU A 49 -0.25 9.20 8.76
N GLU A 50 -1.33 9.47 8.04
CA GLU A 50 -2.28 10.55 8.39
C GLU A 50 -2.92 10.34 9.76
N ARG A 51 -3.26 9.10 10.11
CA ARG A 51 -3.82 8.78 11.45
C ARG A 51 -2.78 9.00 12.54
N GLU A 52 -1.57 8.49 12.35
CA GLU A 52 -0.46 8.68 13.30
C GLU A 52 -0.12 10.17 13.51
N ASN A 53 -0.18 10.98 12.45
CA ASN A 53 0.05 12.42 12.58
C ASN A 53 -1.10 13.14 13.30
N LYS A 54 -2.35 12.71 13.11
CA LYS A 54 -3.49 13.26 13.85
C LYS A 54 -3.45 12.90 15.33
N GLU A 55 -3.01 11.69 15.67
CA GLU A 55 -2.90 11.24 17.06
C GLU A 55 -1.76 11.93 17.82
N LYS A 56 -0.74 12.45 17.15
CA LYS A 56 0.34 13.25 17.77
C LYS A 56 -0.02 14.70 18.04
N VAL A 57 -1.14 15.18 17.51
CA VAL A 57 -1.60 16.59 17.62
C VAL A 57 -2.76 16.71 18.62
N VAL A 58 -3.11 15.63 19.33
CA VAL A 58 -4.12 15.61 20.40
C VAL A 58 -3.46 15.32 21.74
#